data_AF-A0A453NT56-F1
#
_entry.id   AF-A0A453NT56-F1
#
_cell.length_a   1.000
_cell.length_b   1.000
_cell.length_c   1.000
_cell.angle_alpha   90.00
_cell.angle_beta   90.00
_cell.angle_gamma   90.00
#
_symmetry.space_group_name_H-M   'P 1'
#
loop_
_entity.id
_entity.type
_entity.pdbx_description
1 polymer ?
#
loop_
_entity_poly.entity_id
_entity_poly.type
_entity_poly.pdbx_seq_one_letter_code
_entity_poly.pdbx_strand_id
1 'polypeptide(L)'
;MIECFNFSSNGKHDLVGKIVKSVAELENMYHSGNGENFFVPASNAHDCHSKEVLKSQVYVEKYLENSRHTFIDYISAGCQLNLMVAIDYTASNGNPRLPDSLHYIDPSGRPNAYQRVILEIGDILQYYDPAKRIPSWGYGARPIDGPVSHCFNLNGSTYQPEVEGIQGIMSAYISALRNVSLAGPTLFGPLLSTATAIASQSLTSNQQKYFILLIVTDGVVTDFQETIDAIIKASDFPLSIIVVGVGGADFKEMEFLDPNKGGRLESSTGRVASRDVIQFAPMKDVHGTGISIVQSLLAEVPGQFMTYMRTREIQAIS
;
A
#
# COMPACT_ATOMS: atom_id res chain seq x y z
N MET A 1 -22.69 17.51 -8.35
CA MET A 1 -23.00 17.80 -9.77
C MET A 1 -23.20 16.47 -10.47
N ILE A 2 -24.23 16.36 -11.30
CA ILE A 2 -24.51 15.14 -12.09
C ILE A 2 -24.60 15.57 -13.56
N GLU A 3 -23.88 14.86 -14.43
CA GLU A 3 -23.79 15.13 -15.87
C GLU A 3 -24.23 13.89 -16.65
N CYS A 4 -25.02 14.10 -17.69
CA CYS A 4 -25.49 13.05 -18.59
C CYS A 4 -24.79 13.21 -19.94
N PHE A 5 -24.18 12.13 -20.43
CA PHE A 5 -23.44 12.12 -21.69
C PHE A 5 -24.01 11.10 -22.66
N ASN A 6 -23.95 11.42 -23.95
CA ASN A 6 -24.11 10.45 -25.01
C ASN A 6 -22.76 9.78 -25.27
N PHE A 7 -22.71 8.45 -25.13
CA PHE A 7 -21.49 7.68 -25.30
C PHE A 7 -21.07 7.59 -26.78
N SER A 8 -19.77 7.69 -27.01
CA SER A 8 -19.14 7.58 -28.33
C SER A 8 -17.87 6.75 -28.20
N SER A 9 -17.72 5.74 -29.07
CA SER A 9 -16.60 4.78 -29.03
C SER A 9 -15.22 5.39 -29.33
N ASN A 10 -15.18 6.61 -29.87
CA ASN A 10 -13.97 7.37 -30.14
C ASN A 10 -13.44 8.15 -28.91
N GLY A 11 -14.08 8.00 -27.75
CA GLY A 11 -13.71 8.69 -26.51
C GLY A 11 -14.16 10.16 -26.41
N LYS A 12 -14.85 10.70 -27.42
CA LYS A 12 -15.43 12.05 -27.38
C LYS A 12 -16.93 11.96 -27.10
N HIS A 13 -17.29 12.06 -25.83
CA HIS A 13 -18.68 12.00 -25.37
C HIS A 13 -19.35 13.37 -25.45
N ASP A 14 -20.59 13.42 -25.92
CA ASP A 14 -21.34 14.67 -26.05
C ASP A 14 -22.19 14.91 -24.81
N LEU A 15 -22.11 16.10 -24.21
CA LEU A 15 -22.92 16.47 -23.05
C LEU A 15 -24.39 16.61 -23.47
N VAL A 16 -25.26 15.80 -22.87
CA VAL A 16 -26.72 15.90 -23.05
C VAL A 16 -27.29 16.97 -22.11
N GLY A 17 -26.79 17.04 -20.87
CA GLY A 17 -27.21 18.03 -19.89
C GLY A 17 -26.64 17.77 -18.50
N LYS A 18 -26.79 18.74 -17.60
CA LYS A 18 -26.32 18.63 -16.21
C LYS A 18 -27.31 19.19 -15.20
N ILE A 19 -27.23 18.70 -13.96
CA ILE A 19 -27.89 19.26 -12.79
C ILE A 19 -26.89 19.49 -11.65
N VAL A 20 -27.19 20.46 -10.79
CA VAL A 20 -26.43 20.73 -9.57
C VAL A 20 -27.41 20.68 -8.40
N LYS A 21 -27.31 19.61 -7.62
CA LYS A 21 -28.09 19.34 -6.42
C LYS A 21 -27.17 18.77 -5.34
N SER A 22 -27.47 19.08 -4.09
CA SER A 22 -26.93 18.45 -2.89
C SER A 22 -27.54 17.06 -2.68
N VAL A 23 -26.91 16.23 -1.85
CA VAL A 23 -27.43 14.89 -1.51
C VAL A 23 -28.81 14.99 -0.83
N ALA A 24 -29.01 15.98 0.04
CA ALA A 24 -30.30 16.24 0.68
C ALA A 24 -31.40 16.61 -0.32
N GLU A 25 -31.08 17.35 -1.40
CA GLU A 25 -32.04 17.62 -2.47
C GLU A 25 -32.38 16.35 -3.27
N LEU A 26 -31.42 15.46 -3.51
CA LEU A 26 -31.67 14.17 -4.17
C LEU A 26 -32.55 13.26 -3.31
N GLU A 27 -32.36 13.26 -1.99
CA GLU A 27 -33.25 12.58 -1.04
C GLU A 27 -34.67 13.14 -1.10
N ASN A 28 -34.83 14.47 -1.14
CA ASN A 28 -36.14 15.11 -1.31
C ASN A 28 -36.78 14.77 -2.66
N MET A 29 -36.00 14.67 -3.74
CA MET A 29 -36.49 14.23 -5.06
C MET A 29 -37.02 12.80 -5.01
N TYR A 30 -36.32 11.90 -4.31
CA TYR A 30 -36.81 10.53 -4.10
C TYR A 30 -38.14 10.50 -3.34
N HIS A 31 -38.24 11.20 -2.21
CA HIS A 31 -39.46 11.21 -1.38
C HIS A 31 -40.65 11.92 -2.05
N SER A 32 -40.39 12.97 -2.83
CA SER A 32 -41.44 13.71 -3.53
C SER A 32 -41.84 13.08 -4.87
N GLY A 33 -41.02 12.17 -5.41
CA GLY A 33 -41.21 11.60 -6.76
C GLY A 33 -41.01 12.60 -7.90
N ASN A 34 -40.49 13.79 -7.61
CA ASN A 34 -40.34 14.86 -8.59
C ASN A 34 -39.03 14.72 -9.38
N GLY A 35 -39.13 14.93 -10.69
CA GLY A 35 -37.97 15.03 -11.57
C GLY A 35 -37.40 16.44 -11.61
N GLU A 36 -36.10 16.54 -11.89
CA GLU A 36 -35.42 17.82 -12.10
C GLU A 36 -35.02 17.97 -13.56
N ASN A 37 -35.27 19.13 -14.17
CA ASN A 37 -34.87 19.41 -15.54
C ASN A 37 -33.35 19.60 -15.66
N PHE A 38 -32.76 19.00 -16.69
CA PHE A 38 -31.38 19.28 -17.07
C PHE A 38 -31.20 20.71 -17.58
N PHE A 39 -29.97 21.23 -17.49
CA PHE A 39 -29.58 22.44 -18.21
C PHE A 39 -28.26 22.25 -18.96
N VAL A 40 -28.04 23.08 -19.98
CA VAL A 40 -26.77 23.19 -20.72
C VAL A 40 -26.24 24.63 -20.71
N PRO A 41 -24.92 24.84 -20.88
CA PRO A 41 -24.39 26.17 -21.14
C PRO A 41 -25.02 26.72 -22.43
N ALA A 42 -25.55 27.94 -22.40
CA ALA A 42 -26.20 28.50 -23.58
C ALA A 42 -25.18 28.68 -24.73
N SER A 43 -25.54 28.21 -25.93
CA SER A 43 -24.68 28.23 -27.13
C SER A 43 -24.49 29.64 -27.70
N ASN A 44 -25.38 30.57 -27.37
CA ASN A 44 -25.43 31.93 -27.90
C ASN A 44 -25.63 32.93 -26.75
N ALA A 45 -24.57 33.58 -26.25
CA ALA A 45 -24.66 34.93 -25.70
C ALA A 45 -23.28 35.48 -25.29
N HIS A 46 -23.17 36.80 -25.44
CA HIS A 46 -22.16 37.70 -24.90
C HIS A 46 -21.97 37.67 -23.37
N ASP A 47 -22.56 36.68 -22.67
CA ASP A 47 -22.59 36.57 -21.21
C ASP A 47 -22.33 35.12 -20.80
N CYS A 48 -21.15 34.86 -20.23
CA CYS A 48 -20.58 33.53 -19.98
C CYS A 48 -21.27 32.72 -18.87
N HIS A 49 -22.47 33.12 -18.43
CA HIS A 49 -23.18 32.55 -17.28
C HIS A 49 -24.64 32.14 -17.54
N SER A 50 -25.16 32.32 -18.76
CA SER A 50 -26.55 31.93 -19.08
C SER A 50 -26.71 30.40 -19.26
N LYS A 51 -27.77 29.84 -18.67
CA LYS A 51 -28.10 28.39 -18.69
C LYS A 51 -29.41 28.18 -19.45
N GLU A 52 -29.42 27.26 -20.39
CA GLU A 52 -30.64 26.84 -21.09
C GLU A 52 -31.23 25.61 -20.40
N VAL A 53 -32.48 25.71 -19.93
CA VAL A 53 -33.19 24.61 -19.27
C VAL A 53 -33.83 23.71 -20.32
N LEU A 54 -33.51 22.42 -20.25
CA LEU A 54 -33.98 21.39 -21.17
C LEU A 54 -35.31 20.78 -20.70
N LYS A 55 -36.03 20.14 -21.62
CA LYS A 55 -37.24 19.36 -21.29
C LYS A 55 -36.93 18.01 -20.64
N SER A 56 -35.74 17.47 -20.90
CA SER A 56 -35.26 16.22 -20.31
C SER A 56 -35.11 16.36 -18.79
N GLN A 57 -35.57 15.36 -18.04
CA GLN A 57 -35.54 15.34 -16.59
C GLN A 57 -34.77 14.14 -16.04
N VAL A 58 -34.25 14.27 -14.83
CA VAL A 58 -33.65 13.20 -14.04
C VAL A 58 -34.49 12.94 -12.79
N TYR A 59 -34.65 11.66 -12.47
CA TYR A 59 -35.41 11.18 -11.32
C TYR A 59 -34.50 10.35 -10.40
N VAL A 60 -34.82 10.33 -9.11
CA VAL A 60 -34.17 9.44 -8.14
C VAL A 60 -35.13 8.30 -7.84
N GLU A 61 -34.90 7.13 -8.44
CA GLU A 61 -35.78 5.96 -8.27
C GLU A 61 -35.59 5.25 -6.93
N LYS A 62 -34.38 5.32 -6.37
CA LYS A 62 -34.04 4.70 -5.09
C LYS A 62 -33.03 5.56 -4.35
N TYR A 63 -33.31 5.83 -3.08
CA TYR A 63 -32.38 6.41 -2.13
C TYR A 63 -32.28 5.48 -0.93
N LEU A 64 -31.05 5.16 -0.51
CA LEU A 64 -30.80 4.30 0.64
C LEU A 64 -29.58 4.83 1.39
N GLU A 65 -29.79 5.28 2.61
CA GLU A 65 -28.71 5.61 3.54
C GLU A 65 -28.27 4.34 4.28
N ASN A 66 -26.99 3.99 4.16
CA ASN A 66 -26.41 2.85 4.83
C ASN A 66 -25.27 3.32 5.72
N SER A 67 -25.37 3.09 7.03
CA SER A 67 -24.21 3.20 7.91
C SER A 67 -23.24 2.07 7.56
N ARG A 68 -22.03 2.43 7.12
CA ARG A 68 -20.96 1.49 6.83
C ARG A 68 -19.87 1.69 7.86
N HIS A 69 -19.34 0.59 8.37
CA HIS A 69 -18.16 0.65 9.23
C HIS A 69 -17.02 1.37 8.50
N THR A 70 -16.40 2.29 9.23
CA THR A 70 -15.21 3.03 8.85
C THR A 70 -13.97 2.28 9.33
N PHE A 71 -12.79 2.67 8.82
CA PHE A 71 -11.52 2.13 9.30
C PHE A 71 -11.36 2.27 10.82
N ILE A 72 -11.76 3.42 11.37
CA ILE A 72 -11.66 3.69 12.82
C ILE A 72 -12.59 2.79 13.63
N ASP A 73 -13.75 2.40 13.10
CA ASP A 73 -14.64 1.47 13.79
C ASP A 73 -13.98 0.11 14.02
N TYR A 74 -13.25 -0.42 13.02
CA TYR A 74 -12.52 -1.69 13.16
C TYR A 74 -11.36 -1.59 14.15
N ILE A 75 -10.58 -0.51 14.10
CA ILE A 75 -9.48 -0.30 15.05
C ILE A 75 -10.02 -0.17 16.48
N SER A 76 -11.12 0.57 16.66
CA SER A 76 -11.78 0.76 17.96
C SER A 76 -12.42 -0.54 18.49
N ALA A 77 -12.83 -1.44 17.59
CA ALA A 77 -13.30 -2.79 17.91
C ALA A 77 -12.17 -3.78 18.25
N GLY A 78 -10.90 -3.34 18.26
CA GLY A 78 -9.76 -4.17 18.66
C GLY A 78 -9.02 -4.83 17.50
N CYS A 79 -9.31 -4.48 16.25
CA CYS A 79 -8.50 -4.92 15.12
C CYS A 79 -7.10 -4.28 15.18
N GLN A 80 -6.06 -5.11 15.05
CA GLN A 80 -4.67 -4.68 15.15
C GLN A 80 -4.07 -4.51 13.74
N LEU A 81 -3.22 -3.51 13.57
CA LEU A 81 -2.34 -3.41 12.39
C LEU A 81 -0.91 -3.80 12.79
N ASN A 82 -0.47 -4.97 12.32
CA ASN A 82 0.83 -5.53 12.65
C ASN A 82 1.84 -5.21 11.55
N LEU A 83 2.87 -4.44 11.89
CA LEU A 83 3.99 -4.16 11.01
C LEU A 83 4.88 -5.41 10.87
N MET A 84 5.35 -5.66 9.65
CA MET A 84 6.43 -6.57 9.31
C MET A 84 7.48 -5.80 8.51
N VAL A 85 8.76 -6.10 8.68
CA VAL A 85 9.84 -5.40 7.98
C VAL A 85 10.76 -6.37 7.27
N ALA A 86 11.08 -6.09 6.01
CA ALA A 86 12.07 -6.79 5.21
C ALA A 86 13.09 -5.79 4.67
N ILE A 87 14.37 -6.08 4.87
CA ILE A 87 15.48 -5.19 4.51
C ILE A 87 16.39 -5.88 3.50
N ASP A 88 16.71 -5.18 2.42
CA ASP A 88 17.68 -5.64 1.44
C ASP A 88 19.09 -5.70 2.03
N TYR A 89 19.78 -6.81 1.81
CA TYR A 89 21.20 -7.01 2.13
C TYR A 89 21.98 -7.51 0.90
N THR A 90 21.54 -7.17 -0.31
CA THR A 90 22.28 -7.45 -1.53
C THR A 90 23.50 -6.54 -1.67
N ALA A 91 24.48 -7.01 -2.44
CA ALA A 91 25.78 -6.39 -2.61
C ALA A 91 25.73 -5.06 -3.39
N SER A 92 24.62 -4.74 -4.08
CA SER A 92 24.42 -3.45 -4.75
C SER A 92 24.47 -2.26 -3.77
N ASN A 93 24.17 -2.52 -2.49
CA ASN A 93 24.26 -1.53 -1.41
C ASN A 93 25.69 -1.09 -1.07
N GLY A 94 26.72 -1.76 -1.60
CA GLY A 94 28.11 -1.49 -1.28
C GLY A 94 28.53 -2.00 0.10
N ASN A 95 29.82 -1.92 0.41
CA ASN A 95 30.35 -2.41 1.68
C ASN A 95 29.92 -1.51 2.85
N PRO A 96 29.20 -2.00 3.88
CA PRO A 96 28.68 -1.18 4.98
C PRO A 96 29.76 -0.42 5.80
N ARG A 97 31.03 -0.77 5.65
CA ARG A 97 32.18 -0.08 6.27
C ARG A 97 32.59 1.18 5.53
N LEU A 98 32.15 1.36 4.28
CA LEU A 98 32.50 2.49 3.43
C LEU A 98 31.41 3.58 3.50
N PRO A 99 31.77 4.88 3.56
CA PRO A 99 30.81 5.97 3.67
C PRO A 99 29.85 6.14 2.48
N ASP A 100 30.16 5.57 1.32
CA ASP A 100 29.35 5.59 0.11
C ASP A 100 28.29 4.46 0.06
N SER A 101 28.34 3.51 1.00
CA SER A 101 27.34 2.45 1.11
C SER A 101 26.00 2.97 1.62
N LEU A 102 24.90 2.45 1.06
CA LEU A 102 23.55 2.73 1.56
C LEU A 102 23.30 2.15 2.96
N HIS A 103 24.10 1.16 3.38
CA HIS A 103 24.11 0.58 4.72
C HIS A 103 25.13 1.22 5.67
N TYR A 104 25.82 2.28 5.25
CA TYR A 104 26.82 2.91 6.11
C TYR A 104 26.22 3.32 7.46
N ILE A 105 26.84 2.88 8.56
CA ILE A 105 26.45 3.26 9.91
C ILE A 105 27.30 4.45 10.33
N ASP A 106 26.72 5.65 10.20
CA ASP A 106 27.41 6.91 10.47
C ASP A 106 27.80 7.02 11.96
N PRO A 107 29.10 7.18 12.30
CA PRO A 107 29.54 7.33 13.68
C PRO A 107 28.94 8.54 14.42
N SER A 108 28.44 9.54 13.69
CA SER A 108 27.74 10.69 14.27
C SER A 108 26.31 10.37 14.74
N GLY A 109 25.80 9.18 14.42
CA GLY A 109 24.43 8.77 14.73
C GLY A 109 23.39 9.20 13.69
N ARG A 110 23.81 9.83 12.58
CA ARG A 110 22.91 10.18 11.48
C ARG A 110 22.36 8.91 10.80
N PRO A 111 21.04 8.73 10.69
CA PRO A 111 20.48 7.54 10.06
C PRO A 111 20.71 7.54 8.54
N ASN A 112 21.07 6.38 8.01
CA ASN A 112 21.08 6.11 6.57
C ASN A 112 19.65 5.95 6.01
N ALA A 113 19.52 5.76 4.70
CA ALA A 113 18.21 5.70 4.03
C ALA A 113 17.32 4.58 4.59
N TYR A 114 17.85 3.37 4.78
CA TYR A 114 17.11 2.26 5.38
C TYR A 114 16.59 2.59 6.78
N GLN A 115 17.47 3.12 7.64
CA GLN A 115 17.10 3.51 9.01
C GLN A 115 16.02 4.59 9.01
N ARG A 116 16.11 5.60 8.13
CA ARG A 116 15.09 6.65 8.02
C ARG A 116 13.73 6.09 7.63
N VAL A 117 13.66 5.24 6.62
CA VAL A 117 12.39 4.63 6.19
C VAL A 117 11.73 3.84 7.32
N ILE A 118 12.53 3.02 8.03
CA ILE A 118 12.01 2.21 9.14
C ILE A 118 11.54 3.11 10.31
N LEU A 119 12.27 4.19 10.62
CA LEU A 119 11.83 5.15 11.64
C LEU A 119 10.52 5.83 11.22
N GLU A 120 10.45 6.41 10.02
CA GLU A 120 9.29 7.19 9.57
C GLU A 120 8.00 6.35 9.48
N ILE A 121 8.07 5.14 8.94
CA ILE A 121 6.90 4.24 8.85
C ILE A 121 6.62 3.59 10.21
N GLY A 122 7.67 3.11 10.87
CA GLY A 122 7.59 2.37 12.11
C GLY A 122 7.05 3.20 13.27
N ASP A 123 7.42 4.48 13.37
CA ASP A 123 6.93 5.39 14.40
C ASP A 123 5.44 5.68 14.28
N ILE A 124 4.83 5.46 13.12
CA ILE A 124 3.38 5.58 12.94
C ILE A 124 2.71 4.24 13.23
N LEU A 125 3.17 3.17 12.57
CA LEU A 125 2.47 1.88 12.59
C LEU A 125 2.61 1.10 13.90
N GLN A 126 3.70 1.28 14.67
CA GLN A 126 3.91 0.54 15.92
C GLN A 126 2.83 0.78 16.98
N TYR A 127 2.04 1.84 16.87
CA TYR A 127 0.98 2.17 17.84
C TYR A 127 -0.33 1.44 17.58
N TYR A 128 -0.48 0.80 16.41
CA TYR A 128 -1.64 -0.02 16.07
C TYR A 128 -1.49 -1.49 16.44
N ASP A 129 -0.33 -1.87 17.01
CA ASP A 129 -0.07 -3.18 17.60
C ASP A 129 0.39 -3.01 19.06
N PRO A 130 -0.47 -3.34 20.05
CA PRO A 130 -0.12 -3.25 21.46
C PRO A 130 1.09 -4.10 21.88
N ALA A 131 1.31 -5.24 21.21
CA ALA A 131 2.41 -6.15 21.55
C ALA A 131 3.75 -5.63 21.05
N LYS A 132 3.76 -4.81 20.00
CA LYS A 132 4.96 -4.28 19.35
C LYS A 132 5.99 -5.37 19.01
N ARG A 133 5.50 -6.56 18.66
CA ARG A 133 6.31 -7.72 18.26
C ARG A 133 6.37 -7.73 16.73
N ILE A 134 7.47 -7.24 16.18
CA ILE A 134 7.56 -6.94 14.74
C ILE A 134 8.40 -8.01 14.05
N PRO A 135 7.82 -8.91 13.23
CA PRO A 135 8.58 -9.82 12.38
C PRO A 135 9.51 -9.03 11.46
N SER A 136 10.80 -9.38 11.49
CA SER A 136 11.85 -8.60 10.86
C SER A 136 12.83 -9.50 10.12
N TRP A 137 12.94 -9.32 8.81
CA TRP A 137 13.75 -10.15 7.92
C TRP A 137 14.79 -9.34 7.15
N GLY A 138 15.89 -10.00 6.81
CA GLY A 138 16.80 -9.59 5.75
C GLY A 138 16.69 -10.54 4.57
N TYR A 139 17.10 -10.08 3.39
CA TYR A 139 17.12 -10.90 2.18
C TYR A 139 18.31 -10.55 1.29
N GLY A 140 18.75 -11.51 0.46
CA GLY A 140 19.83 -11.30 -0.49
C GLY A 140 21.24 -11.34 0.13
N ALA A 141 21.40 -11.95 1.30
CA ALA A 141 22.68 -12.07 2.00
C ALA A 141 23.07 -13.51 2.25
N ARG A 142 24.36 -13.74 2.52
CA ARG A 142 24.90 -15.01 2.97
C ARG A 142 25.16 -14.99 4.48
N PRO A 143 24.40 -15.73 5.30
CA PRO A 143 24.75 -15.96 6.71
C PRO A 143 26.09 -16.69 6.86
N ILE A 144 26.69 -16.64 8.05
CA ILE A 144 27.93 -17.38 8.36
C ILE A 144 27.71 -18.87 8.02
N ASP A 145 28.61 -19.42 7.20
CA ASP A 145 28.63 -20.83 6.75
C ASP A 145 27.38 -21.34 6.00
N GLY A 146 26.48 -20.45 5.56
CA GLY A 146 25.26 -20.80 4.83
C GLY A 146 25.29 -20.45 3.34
N PRO A 147 24.34 -20.96 2.54
CA PRO A 147 24.06 -20.42 1.20
C PRO A 147 23.44 -19.02 1.31
N VAL A 148 23.25 -18.35 0.17
CA VAL A 148 22.47 -17.09 0.14
C VAL A 148 21.06 -17.36 0.62
N SER A 149 20.58 -16.51 1.53
CA SER A 149 19.20 -16.52 2.02
C SER A 149 18.46 -15.29 1.50
N HIS A 150 17.24 -15.54 1.01
CA HIS A 150 16.31 -14.51 0.56
C HIS A 150 15.18 -14.25 1.58
N CYS A 151 15.30 -14.81 2.80
CA CYS A 151 14.44 -14.52 3.94
C CYS A 151 15.10 -15.10 5.20
N PHE A 152 15.91 -14.29 5.90
CA PHE A 152 16.53 -14.66 7.18
C PHE A 152 16.05 -13.72 8.28
N ASN A 153 15.91 -14.23 9.51
CA ASN A 153 15.47 -13.41 10.64
C ASN A 153 16.59 -12.43 11.04
N LEU A 154 16.30 -11.13 11.11
CA LEU A 154 17.32 -10.11 11.41
C LEU A 154 17.92 -10.27 12.81
N ASN A 155 17.17 -10.84 13.75
CA ASN A 155 17.64 -11.11 15.10
C ASN A 155 18.57 -12.34 15.20
N GLY A 156 18.82 -13.05 14.09
CA GLY A 156 19.66 -14.26 14.02
C GLY A 156 19.01 -15.54 14.55
N SER A 157 17.76 -15.48 15.02
CA SER A 157 17.01 -16.66 15.46
C SER A 157 16.66 -17.55 14.27
N THR A 158 16.66 -18.87 14.46
CA THR A 158 16.19 -19.82 13.44
C THR A 158 14.66 -20.00 13.45
N TYR A 159 13.98 -19.61 14.52
CA TYR A 159 12.56 -19.94 14.74
C TYR A 159 11.66 -18.72 14.95
N GLN A 160 12.18 -17.63 15.51
CA GLN A 160 11.36 -16.47 15.88
C GLN A 160 11.83 -15.21 15.17
N PRO A 161 11.07 -14.68 14.19
CA PRO A 161 11.47 -13.49 13.43
C PRO A 161 11.24 -12.17 14.16
N GLU A 162 10.53 -12.20 15.28
CA GLU A 162 10.04 -11.00 15.94
C GLU A 162 11.13 -10.30 16.74
N VAL A 163 11.09 -8.96 16.71
CA VAL A 163 11.85 -8.06 17.58
C VAL A 163 10.91 -7.14 18.33
N GLU A 164 11.38 -6.52 19.41
CA GLU A 164 10.59 -5.63 20.25
C GLU A 164 10.68 -4.17 19.78
N GLY A 165 9.59 -3.70 19.17
CA GLY A 165 9.45 -2.34 18.68
C GLY A 165 10.49 -1.92 17.63
N ILE A 166 10.50 -0.63 17.31
CA ILE A 166 11.40 -0.08 16.27
C ILE A 166 12.87 -0.14 16.71
N GLN A 167 13.14 0.04 18.01
CA GLN A 167 14.50 -0.10 18.55
C GLN A 167 15.04 -1.52 18.42
N GLY A 168 14.18 -2.54 18.55
CA GLY A 168 14.52 -3.93 18.26
C GLY A 168 14.92 -4.13 16.80
N ILE A 169 14.18 -3.52 15.86
CA ILE A 169 14.51 -3.56 14.42
C ILE A 169 15.87 -2.90 14.17
N MET A 170 16.11 -1.71 14.71
CA MET A 170 17.38 -0.98 14.54
C MET A 170 18.58 -1.78 15.05
N SER A 171 18.44 -2.38 16.24
CA SER A 171 19.48 -3.19 16.85
C SER A 171 19.76 -4.46 16.02
N ALA A 172 18.70 -5.14 15.57
CA ALA A 172 18.81 -6.34 14.74
C ALA A 172 19.40 -6.02 13.36
N TYR A 173 19.03 -4.90 12.74
CA TYR A 173 19.60 -4.41 11.49
C TYR A 173 21.13 -4.19 11.60
N ILE A 174 21.59 -3.43 12.60
CA ILE A 174 23.03 -3.18 12.79
C ILE A 174 23.77 -4.48 13.10
N SER A 175 23.17 -5.38 13.88
CA SER A 175 23.73 -6.68 14.21
C SER A 175 23.88 -7.55 12.95
N ALA A 176 22.84 -7.65 12.13
CA ALA A 176 22.84 -8.45 10.92
C ALA A 176 23.92 -7.99 9.94
N LEU A 177 24.12 -6.67 9.74
CA LEU A 177 25.17 -6.12 8.88
C LEU A 177 26.60 -6.58 9.25
N ARG A 178 26.83 -6.99 10.50
CA ARG A 178 28.13 -7.49 10.96
C ARG A 178 28.27 -9.00 10.81
N ASN A 179 27.16 -9.71 10.70
CA ASN A 179 27.07 -11.17 10.79
C ASN A 179 26.66 -11.84 9.48
N VAL A 180 26.39 -11.08 8.42
CA VAL A 180 26.12 -11.60 7.07
C VAL A 180 27.05 -10.96 6.05
N SER A 181 27.29 -11.67 4.95
CA SER A 181 27.96 -11.09 3.77
C SER A 181 26.90 -10.69 2.75
N LEU A 182 26.94 -9.45 2.29
CA LEU A 182 26.01 -8.98 1.25
C LEU A 182 26.20 -9.80 -0.03
N ALA A 183 25.09 -10.18 -0.68
CA ALA A 183 25.12 -11.08 -1.83
C ALA A 183 24.08 -10.69 -2.90
N GLY A 184 23.28 -11.63 -3.37
CA GLY A 184 22.26 -11.39 -4.39
C GLY A 184 21.75 -12.70 -4.98
N PRO A 185 20.75 -12.65 -5.89
CA PRO A 185 20.09 -11.46 -6.41
C PRO A 185 19.00 -10.88 -5.47
N THR A 186 18.34 -9.80 -5.90
CA THR A 186 17.18 -9.19 -5.22
C THR A 186 15.92 -9.98 -5.54
N LEU A 187 15.41 -10.76 -4.57
CA LEU A 187 14.24 -11.64 -4.74
C LEU A 187 13.17 -11.36 -3.67
N PHE A 188 11.93 -11.14 -4.10
CA PHE A 188 10.81 -10.86 -3.18
C PHE A 188 9.91 -12.09 -2.94
N GLY A 189 9.87 -13.07 -3.85
CA GLY A 189 9.01 -14.24 -3.75
C GLY A 189 9.04 -14.94 -2.38
N PRO A 190 10.24 -15.24 -1.83
CA PRO A 190 10.36 -15.86 -0.50
C PRO A 190 9.78 -15.01 0.63
N LEU A 191 10.04 -13.71 0.65
CA LEU A 191 9.52 -12.79 1.68
C LEU A 191 8.00 -12.69 1.63
N LEU A 192 7.45 -12.48 0.44
CA LEU A 192 6.01 -12.37 0.23
C LEU A 192 5.31 -13.67 0.63
N SER A 193 5.91 -14.82 0.34
CA SER A 193 5.41 -16.13 0.76
C SER A 193 5.42 -16.28 2.29
N THR A 194 6.49 -15.88 2.96
CA THR A 194 6.58 -15.91 4.43
C THR A 194 5.56 -14.99 5.09
N ALA A 195 5.44 -13.74 4.64
CA ALA A 195 4.47 -12.78 5.18
C ALA A 195 3.02 -13.26 4.96
N THR A 196 2.74 -13.80 3.78
CA THR A 196 1.43 -14.37 3.45
C THR A 196 1.11 -15.58 4.33
N ALA A 197 2.09 -16.42 4.65
CA ALA A 197 1.89 -17.57 5.55
C ALA A 197 1.51 -17.13 6.96
N ILE A 198 2.14 -16.08 7.50
CA ILE A 198 1.79 -15.51 8.81
C ILE A 198 0.37 -14.92 8.78
N ALA A 199 0.04 -14.14 7.74
CA ALA A 199 -1.31 -13.58 7.58
C ALA A 199 -2.38 -14.66 7.46
N SER A 200 -2.09 -15.74 6.73
CA SER A 200 -2.94 -16.92 6.60
C SER A 200 -3.15 -17.62 7.95
N GLN A 201 -2.07 -17.86 8.71
CA GLN A 201 -2.16 -18.50 10.03
C GLN A 201 -3.02 -17.68 11.00
N SER A 202 -2.82 -16.36 11.03
CA SER A 202 -3.62 -15.44 11.83
C SER A 202 -5.12 -15.54 11.51
N LEU A 203 -5.46 -15.65 10.22
CA LEU A 203 -6.84 -15.83 9.76
C LEU A 203 -7.41 -17.17 10.24
N THR A 204 -6.66 -18.27 10.16
CA THR A 204 -7.11 -19.60 10.64
C THR A 204 -7.30 -19.66 12.15
N SER A 205 -6.60 -18.81 12.90
CA SER A 205 -6.73 -18.69 14.36
C SER A 205 -7.79 -17.67 14.79
N ASN A 206 -8.61 -17.16 13.86
CA ASN A 206 -9.65 -16.14 14.08
C ASN A 206 -9.12 -14.88 14.79
N GLN A 207 -7.86 -14.51 14.54
CA GLN A 207 -7.30 -13.27 15.07
C GLN A 207 -7.69 -12.10 14.18
N GLN A 208 -8.18 -11.00 14.76
CA GLN A 208 -8.47 -9.75 14.05
C GLN A 208 -7.19 -8.93 13.82
N LYS A 209 -6.27 -9.49 13.04
CA LYS A 209 -5.01 -8.83 12.68
C LYS A 209 -4.96 -8.56 11.19
N TYR A 210 -4.46 -7.38 10.85
CA TYR A 210 -4.12 -7.00 9.49
C TYR A 210 -2.64 -6.65 9.43
N PHE A 211 -1.94 -7.20 8.45
CA PHE A 211 -0.50 -7.10 8.36
C PHE A 211 -0.08 -6.06 7.32
N ILE A 212 1.01 -5.36 7.62
CA ILE A 212 1.63 -4.42 6.69
C ILE A 212 3.09 -4.84 6.56
N LEU A 213 3.47 -5.36 5.40
CA LEU A 213 4.85 -5.70 5.08
C LEU A 213 5.54 -4.50 4.43
N LEU A 214 6.49 -3.91 5.15
CA LEU A 214 7.42 -2.92 4.62
C LEU A 214 8.65 -3.63 4.04
N ILE A 215 8.90 -3.47 2.75
CA ILE A 215 10.12 -3.91 2.06
C ILE A 215 10.94 -2.68 1.69
N VAL A 216 12.20 -2.63 2.11
CA VAL A 216 13.12 -1.56 1.72
C VAL A 216 14.21 -2.16 0.83
N THR A 217 14.38 -1.61 -0.38
CA THR A 217 15.26 -2.14 -1.45
C THR A 217 16.06 -1.02 -2.10
N ASP A 218 17.28 -1.29 -2.57
CA ASP A 218 18.06 -0.35 -3.39
C ASP A 218 18.00 -0.64 -4.89
N GLY A 219 17.36 -1.75 -5.28
CA GLY A 219 17.30 -2.22 -6.66
C GLY A 219 15.96 -2.83 -7.06
N VAL A 220 15.92 -3.30 -8.30
CA VAL A 220 14.76 -3.96 -8.91
C VAL A 220 14.75 -5.47 -8.60
N VAL A 221 13.56 -6.06 -8.53
CA VAL A 221 13.41 -7.51 -8.35
C VAL A 221 13.89 -8.27 -9.58
N THR A 222 14.58 -9.39 -9.36
CA THR A 222 15.02 -10.27 -10.45
C THR A 222 14.00 -11.37 -10.77
N ASP A 223 13.17 -11.76 -9.80
CA ASP A 223 12.10 -12.76 -9.89
C ASP A 223 10.74 -12.13 -10.17
N PHE A 224 10.62 -11.37 -11.26
CA PHE A 224 9.42 -10.58 -11.53
C PHE A 224 8.13 -11.41 -11.55
N GLN A 225 8.11 -12.56 -12.25
CA GLN A 225 6.92 -13.41 -12.34
C GLN A 225 6.57 -14.08 -10.99
N GLU A 226 7.56 -14.56 -10.25
CA GLU A 226 7.32 -15.17 -8.93
C GLU A 226 6.81 -14.12 -7.93
N THR A 227 7.36 -12.90 -8.01
CA THR A 227 6.90 -11.74 -7.25
C THR A 227 5.44 -11.41 -7.59
N ILE A 228 5.07 -11.36 -8.87
CA ILE A 228 3.67 -11.14 -9.29
C ILE A 228 2.75 -12.24 -8.75
N ASP A 229 3.14 -13.51 -8.91
CA ASP A 229 2.35 -14.64 -8.45
C ASP A 229 2.15 -14.59 -6.91
N ALA A 230 3.19 -14.20 -6.18
CA ALA A 230 3.14 -14.02 -4.73
C ALA A 230 2.29 -12.82 -4.29
N ILE A 231 2.34 -11.68 -5.00
CA ILE A 231 1.46 -10.51 -4.77
C ILE A 231 -0.01 -10.90 -4.99
N ILE A 232 -0.30 -11.59 -6.09
CA ILE A 232 -1.67 -12.03 -6.41
C ILE A 232 -2.17 -13.00 -5.34
N LYS A 233 -1.33 -13.92 -4.87
CA LYS A 233 -1.68 -14.81 -3.74
C LYS A 233 -1.92 -14.02 -2.45
N ALA A 234 -1.05 -13.06 -2.13
CA ALA A 234 -1.16 -12.21 -0.94
C ALA A 234 -2.46 -11.39 -0.94
N SER A 235 -3.01 -11.06 -2.11
CA SER A 235 -4.24 -10.25 -2.24
C SER A 235 -5.46 -10.83 -1.51
N ASP A 236 -5.49 -12.15 -1.31
CA ASP A 236 -6.59 -12.83 -0.63
C ASP A 236 -6.51 -12.76 0.91
N PHE A 237 -5.36 -12.40 1.48
CA PHE A 237 -5.08 -12.45 2.91
C PHE A 237 -5.13 -11.07 3.55
N PRO A 238 -5.20 -10.91 4.89
CA PRO A 238 -5.21 -9.60 5.55
C PRO A 238 -3.81 -8.96 5.53
N LEU A 239 -3.32 -8.60 4.35
CA LEU A 239 -1.95 -8.13 4.12
C LEU A 239 -1.91 -6.96 3.12
N SER A 240 -1.19 -5.90 3.48
CA SER A 240 -0.71 -4.84 2.59
C SER A 240 0.81 -4.93 2.46
N ILE A 241 1.34 -4.51 1.31
CA ILE A 241 2.76 -4.53 0.97
C ILE A 241 3.16 -3.11 0.59
N ILE A 242 4.15 -2.56 1.28
CA ILE A 242 4.72 -1.25 0.99
C ILE A 242 6.16 -1.48 0.59
N VAL A 243 6.53 -1.07 -0.62
CA VAL A 243 7.90 -1.16 -1.11
C VAL A 243 8.49 0.23 -1.23
N VAL A 244 9.62 0.44 -0.55
CA VAL A 244 10.36 1.71 -0.58
C VAL A 244 11.71 1.49 -1.25
N GLY A 245 11.91 2.16 -2.39
CA GLY A 245 13.20 2.16 -3.09
C GLY A 245 14.15 3.20 -2.48
N VAL A 246 15.39 2.85 -2.16
CA VAL A 246 16.41 3.78 -1.66
C VAL A 246 17.60 3.86 -2.61
N GLY A 247 18.36 4.96 -2.55
CA GLY A 247 19.50 5.16 -3.46
C GLY A 247 19.08 5.63 -4.85
N GLY A 248 20.00 5.47 -5.82
CA GLY A 248 19.91 6.08 -7.15
C GLY A 248 19.58 5.13 -8.29
N ALA A 249 19.03 3.94 -8.03
CA ALA A 249 18.67 2.98 -9.07
C ALA A 249 17.47 3.47 -9.92
N ASP A 250 17.34 2.91 -11.13
CA ASP A 250 16.16 3.10 -11.96
C ASP A 250 15.04 2.14 -11.50
N PHE A 251 14.02 2.69 -10.83
CA PHE A 251 12.93 1.92 -10.26
C PHE A 251 11.71 1.76 -11.18
N LYS A 252 11.84 2.05 -12.48
CA LYS A 252 10.72 1.97 -13.42
C LYS A 252 10.01 0.62 -13.44
N GLU A 253 10.74 -0.49 -13.29
CA GLU A 253 10.14 -1.83 -13.21
C GLU A 253 9.36 -2.04 -11.91
N MET A 254 9.79 -1.42 -10.80
CA MET A 254 9.08 -1.50 -9.52
C MET A 254 7.76 -0.71 -9.55
N GLU A 255 7.69 0.37 -10.33
CA GLU A 255 6.44 1.11 -10.54
C GLU A 255 5.37 0.26 -11.25
N PHE A 256 5.76 -0.76 -12.03
CA PHE A 256 4.79 -1.67 -12.65
C PHE A 256 4.08 -2.56 -11.63
N LEU A 257 4.72 -2.83 -10.48
CA LEU A 257 4.11 -3.61 -9.41
C LEU A 257 2.97 -2.85 -8.71
N ASP A 258 2.99 -1.52 -8.74
CA ASP A 258 1.98 -0.66 -8.15
C ASP A 258 0.78 -0.50 -9.11
N PRO A 259 -0.43 -1.01 -8.79
CA PRO A 259 -1.60 -0.93 -9.67
C PRO A 259 -2.04 0.50 -10.03
N ASN A 260 -1.68 1.50 -9.22
CA ASN A 260 -1.99 2.90 -9.50
C ASN A 260 -1.07 3.52 -10.56
N LYS A 261 0.09 2.89 -10.84
CA LYS A 261 1.12 3.38 -11.77
C LYS A 261 1.33 2.44 -12.95
N GLY A 262 1.13 1.15 -12.74
CA GLY A 262 1.28 0.06 -13.70
C GLY A 262 -0.02 -0.38 -14.35
N GLY A 263 0.06 -1.52 -15.02
CA GLY A 263 -1.10 -2.22 -15.56
C GLY A 263 -1.68 -3.22 -14.56
N ARG A 264 -2.78 -3.87 -14.93
CA ARG A 264 -3.36 -4.96 -14.14
C ARG A 264 -2.37 -6.12 -14.08
N LEU A 265 -1.95 -6.50 -12.86
CA LEU A 265 -1.09 -7.67 -12.65
C LEU A 265 -1.84 -8.97 -12.97
N GLU A 266 -1.19 -9.86 -13.71
CA GLU A 266 -1.70 -11.18 -14.11
C GLU A 266 -0.67 -12.25 -13.78
N SER A 267 -1.11 -13.33 -13.13
CA SER A 267 -0.25 -14.45 -12.72
C SER A 267 0.12 -15.32 -13.91
N SER A 268 1.10 -16.20 -13.70
CA SER A 268 1.48 -17.25 -14.66
C SER A 268 0.32 -18.17 -15.07
N THR A 269 -0.76 -18.21 -14.30
CA THR A 269 -1.97 -19.02 -14.52
C THR A 269 -3.16 -18.22 -15.08
N GLY A 270 -2.97 -16.93 -15.40
CA GLY A 270 -4.04 -16.03 -15.87
C GLY A 270 -4.94 -15.49 -14.74
N ARG A 271 -4.56 -15.70 -13.48
CA ARG A 271 -5.29 -15.17 -12.32
C ARG A 271 -4.90 -13.70 -12.13
N VAL A 272 -5.85 -12.90 -11.68
CA VAL A 272 -5.65 -11.49 -11.32
C VAL A 272 -5.83 -11.30 -9.81
N ALA A 273 -5.18 -10.27 -9.26
CA ALA A 273 -5.32 -9.92 -7.84
C ALA A 273 -6.80 -9.65 -7.48
N SER A 274 -7.23 -10.09 -6.30
CA SER A 274 -8.59 -9.87 -5.80
C SER A 274 -8.82 -8.44 -5.30
N ARG A 275 -7.73 -7.72 -4.98
CA ARG A 275 -7.69 -6.31 -4.58
C ARG A 275 -6.26 -5.78 -4.71
N ASP A 276 -6.13 -4.46 -4.73
CA ASP A 276 -4.83 -3.80 -4.68
C ASP A 276 -4.22 -3.95 -3.28
N VAL A 277 -2.99 -4.44 -3.23
CA VAL A 277 -2.29 -4.75 -1.97
C VAL A 277 -0.87 -4.23 -1.90
N ILE A 278 -0.30 -3.79 -3.02
CA ILE A 278 1.08 -3.35 -3.09
C ILE A 278 1.15 -1.90 -3.54
N GLN A 279 2.07 -1.16 -2.95
CA GLN A 279 2.40 0.20 -3.35
C GLN A 279 3.91 0.34 -3.41
N PHE A 280 4.38 1.16 -4.35
CA PHE A 280 5.79 1.45 -4.49
C PHE A 280 6.05 2.95 -4.46
N ALA A 281 7.04 3.40 -3.69
CA ALA A 281 7.60 4.74 -3.85
C ALA A 281 9.13 4.76 -3.70
N PRO A 282 9.84 5.47 -4.59
CA PRO A 282 11.25 5.77 -4.37
C PRO A 282 11.37 6.85 -3.28
N MET A 283 12.29 6.64 -2.34
CA MET A 283 12.69 7.64 -1.37
C MET A 283 13.44 8.75 -2.10
N LYS A 284 12.85 9.94 -2.14
CA LYS A 284 13.52 11.15 -2.63
C LYS A 284 14.10 11.88 -1.43
N ASP A 285 15.31 12.38 -1.55
CA ASP A 285 15.89 13.25 -0.54
C ASP A 285 15.04 14.51 -0.39
N VAL A 286 14.27 14.57 0.70
CA VAL A 286 13.39 15.69 1.02
C VAL A 286 14.23 16.88 1.47
N HIS A 287 14.82 17.60 0.51
CA HIS A 287 15.35 18.94 0.74
C HIS A 287 14.19 19.94 0.68
N GLY A 288 13.36 20.01 1.73
CA GLY A 288 12.32 21.03 1.88
C GLY A 288 10.96 20.50 2.35
N THR A 289 10.14 21.40 2.89
CA THR A 289 8.87 21.23 3.65
C THR A 289 7.71 20.54 2.90
N GLY A 290 7.95 19.41 2.24
CA GLY A 290 6.95 18.57 1.60
C GLY A 290 6.40 17.51 2.56
N ILE A 291 5.15 17.09 2.32
CA ILE A 291 4.54 15.87 2.86
C ILE A 291 5.57 14.74 2.69
N SER A 292 5.93 14.04 3.77
CA SER A 292 6.88 12.92 3.67
C SER A 292 6.29 11.87 2.70
N ILE A 293 7.12 11.31 1.81
CA ILE A 293 6.74 10.22 0.90
C ILE A 293 6.09 9.06 1.66
N VAL A 294 6.51 8.86 2.91
CA VAL A 294 5.94 7.90 3.84
C VAL A 294 4.47 8.20 4.16
N GLN A 295 4.08 9.46 4.29
CA GLN A 295 2.68 9.83 4.55
C GLN A 295 1.78 9.47 3.36
N SER A 296 2.28 9.62 2.13
CA SER A 296 1.54 9.22 0.93
C SER A 296 1.32 7.70 0.86
N LEU A 297 2.36 6.91 1.15
CA LEU A 297 2.25 5.44 1.21
C LEU A 297 1.29 4.97 2.31
N LEU A 298 1.35 5.58 3.49
CA LEU A 298 0.47 5.20 4.59
C LEU A 298 -0.99 5.64 4.37
N ALA A 299 -1.25 6.66 3.55
CA ALA A 299 -2.59 7.16 3.29
C ALA A 299 -3.49 6.15 2.55
N GLU A 300 -2.89 5.22 1.78
CA GLU A 300 -3.63 4.21 1.03
C GLU A 300 -3.94 2.94 1.86
N VAL A 301 -3.21 2.69 2.94
CA VAL A 301 -3.39 1.49 3.79
C VAL A 301 -4.81 1.37 4.33
N PRO A 302 -5.48 2.42 4.86
CA PRO A 302 -6.88 2.33 5.28
C PRO A 302 -7.83 1.91 4.14
N GLY A 303 -7.56 2.36 2.91
CA GLY A 303 -8.35 1.96 1.73
C GLY A 303 -8.21 0.48 1.43
N GLN A 304 -6.96 -0.03 1.40
CA GLN A 304 -6.67 -1.44 1.18
C GLN A 304 -7.26 -2.35 2.27
N PHE A 305 -7.16 -1.91 3.53
CA PHE A 305 -7.79 -2.56 4.68
C PHE A 305 -9.30 -2.66 4.51
N MET A 306 -9.96 -1.53 4.19
CA MET A 306 -11.41 -1.49 4.06
C MET A 306 -11.91 -2.34 2.88
N THR A 307 -11.17 -2.39 1.78
CA THR A 307 -11.46 -3.29 0.66
C THR A 307 -11.40 -4.75 1.11
N TYR A 308 -10.38 -5.16 1.87
CA TYR A 308 -10.29 -6.51 2.43
C TYR A 308 -11.47 -6.85 3.34
N MET A 309 -11.79 -5.98 4.31
CA MET A 309 -12.86 -6.21 5.28
C MET A 309 -14.23 -6.35 4.59
N ARG A 310 -14.50 -5.50 3.58
CA ARG A 310 -15.76 -5.51 2.83
C ARG A 310 -15.94 -6.75 1.97
N THR A 311 -14.90 -7.16 1.23
CA THR A 311 -14.96 -8.32 0.34
C THR A 311 -15.22 -9.63 1.10
N ARG A 312 -14.86 -9.67 2.40
CA ARG A 312 -15.07 -10.84 3.25
C ARG A 312 -16.23 -10.69 4.24
N GLU A 313 -17.04 -9.64 4.12
CA GLU A 313 -18.19 -9.35 4.99
C GLU A 313 -17.82 -9.39 6.49
N ILE A 314 -16.58 -8.99 6.83
CA ILE A 314 -16.09 -9.01 8.20
C ILE A 314 -16.77 -7.86 8.95
N GLN A 315 -17.58 -8.19 9.96
CA GLN A 315 -18.21 -7.21 10.82
C GLN A 315 -17.22 -6.71 11.88
N ALA A 316 -17.28 -5.42 12.20
CA ALA A 316 -16.62 -4.90 13.39
C ALA A 316 -17.38 -5.45 14.60
N ILE A 317 -16.77 -6.37 15.36
CA ILE A 317 -17.40 -6.98 16.53
C ILE A 317 -17.17 -6.04 17.71
N SER A 318 -18.24 -5.41 18.20
CA SER A 318 -18.26 -4.64 19.44
C SER A 318 -18.44 -5.53 20.66
#